data_AF-A0A7J4T4C0-F1
#
_entry.id   AF-A0A7J4T4C0-F1
#
_cell.length_a   1.000
_cell.length_b   1.000
_cell.length_c   1.000
_cell.angle_alpha   90.00
_cell.angle_beta   90.00
_cell.angle_gamma   90.00
#
_symmetry.space_group_name_H-M   'P 1'
#
loop_
_entity.id
_entity.type
_entity.pdbx_description
1 polymer ?
#
loop_
_entity_poly.entity_id
_entity_poly.type
_entity_poly.pdbx_seq_one_letter_code
_entity_poly.pdbx_strand_id
1 'polypeptide(L)'
;SEYLKPLLKSPSECKSYCIDTNNSKFLVFICNEGKERLASTNALKYIEWGEEQVTKGRQKQKQGVKWHETASVSGRRHWYGIQPKSYADFFCNRFFHDKYFYVFGKNLVDDQTFYGGTFNSNVKNKLLQIALLNSSIGQFMSSLCGRTGLGEGVLQYAVYEMESLPVIDSRNIPSKYAREICKEFLQFSSQEPVKADELAANEAFNRFDNLIYKSLKLSNDTRELILSHVASITNKRITKAQNV
;
A
#
# COMPACT_ATOMS: atom_id res chain seq x y z
N SER A 1 -23.64 0.52 -0.64
CA SER A 1 -24.04 -0.52 0.34
C SER A 1 -23.21 -0.30 1.60
N GLU A 2 -23.84 -0.23 2.78
CA GLU A 2 -23.21 0.10 4.07
C GLU A 2 -22.02 -0.81 4.43
N TYR A 3 -22.16 -2.11 4.15
CA TYR A 3 -21.22 -3.17 4.52
C TYR A 3 -20.17 -3.47 3.46
N LEU A 4 -20.19 -2.81 2.30
CA LEU A 4 -19.20 -3.01 1.26
C LEU A 4 -18.15 -1.91 1.34
N LYS A 5 -16.89 -2.30 1.55
CA LYS A 5 -15.75 -1.39 1.58
C LYS A 5 -14.83 -1.64 0.38
N PRO A 6 -14.25 -0.58 -0.21
CA PRO A 6 -13.16 -0.68 -1.19
C PRO A 6 -12.04 -1.62 -0.72
N LEU A 7 -11.62 -2.55 -1.58
CA LEU A 7 -10.50 -3.45 -1.31
C LEU A 7 -9.36 -3.20 -2.29
N LEU A 8 -8.18 -2.90 -1.76
CA LEU A 8 -6.92 -2.86 -2.49
C LEU A 8 -6.33 -4.28 -2.52
N LYS A 9 -6.52 -4.98 -3.65
CA LYS A 9 -6.19 -6.40 -3.76
C LYS A 9 -4.87 -6.65 -4.48
N SER A 10 -4.54 -5.83 -5.48
CA SER A 10 -3.32 -6.00 -6.28
C SER A 10 -2.63 -4.67 -6.59
N PRO A 11 -1.28 -4.63 -6.64
CA PRO A 11 -0.51 -3.47 -7.11
C PRO A 11 -0.92 -2.97 -8.49
N SER A 12 -1.38 -3.85 -9.38
CA SER A 12 -1.83 -3.48 -10.73
C SER A 12 -3.10 -2.62 -10.75
N GLU A 13 -3.82 -2.55 -9.63
CA GLU A 13 -5.02 -1.72 -9.46
C GLU A 13 -4.69 -0.31 -8.99
N CYS A 14 -3.45 -0.05 -8.56
CA CYS A 14 -2.98 1.28 -8.20
C CYS A 14 -2.80 2.11 -9.48
N LYS A 15 -3.90 2.70 -9.95
CA LYS A 15 -3.93 3.62 -11.11
C LYS A 15 -3.54 5.05 -10.77
N SER A 16 -3.32 5.30 -9.49
CA SER A 16 -2.88 6.56 -8.91
C SER A 16 -2.20 6.27 -7.57
N TYR A 17 -1.40 7.22 -7.06
CA TYR A 17 -0.95 7.15 -5.65
C TYR A 17 -2.09 7.53 -4.69
N CYS A 18 -2.96 8.46 -5.09
CA CYS A 18 -4.21 8.78 -4.38
C CYS A 18 -5.34 7.90 -4.94
N ILE A 19 -5.66 6.79 -4.26
CA ILE A 19 -6.64 5.81 -4.72
C ILE A 19 -8.06 6.40 -4.68
N ASP A 20 -8.72 6.42 -5.83
CA ASP A 20 -10.16 6.71 -5.91
C ASP A 20 -10.96 5.47 -5.48
N THR A 21 -11.55 5.57 -4.30
CA THR A 21 -12.35 4.49 -3.74
C THR A 21 -13.76 4.39 -4.30
N ASN A 22 -14.23 5.39 -5.05
CA ASN A 22 -15.59 5.39 -5.60
C ASN A 22 -15.75 4.37 -6.74
N ASN A 23 -14.65 4.08 -7.45
CA ASN A 23 -14.63 3.18 -8.61
C ASN A 23 -13.81 1.91 -8.36
N SER A 24 -13.74 1.46 -7.10
CA SER A 24 -12.96 0.28 -6.74
C SER A 24 -13.52 -0.99 -7.38
N LYS A 25 -12.65 -1.71 -8.09
CA LYS A 25 -12.97 -2.97 -8.78
C LYS A 25 -13.38 -4.08 -7.80
N PHE A 26 -12.71 -4.14 -6.66
CA PHE A 26 -13.02 -5.10 -5.61
C PHE A 26 -13.63 -4.40 -4.40
N LEU A 27 -14.63 -5.07 -3.84
CA LEU A 27 -15.25 -4.71 -2.58
C LEU A 27 -15.11 -5.89 -1.62
N VAL A 28 -14.89 -5.58 -0.35
CA VAL A 28 -14.93 -6.55 0.75
C VAL A 28 -16.16 -6.31 1.60
N PHE A 29 -16.83 -7.41 1.97
CA PHE A 29 -17.94 -7.37 2.91
C PHE A 29 -17.40 -7.27 4.34
N ILE A 30 -17.73 -6.17 5.03
CA ILE A 30 -17.34 -5.87 6.41
C ILE A 30 -18.60 -5.60 7.21
N CYS A 31 -18.98 -6.56 8.04
CA CYS A 31 -20.15 -6.47 8.91
C CYS A 31 -19.83 -7.12 10.25
N ASN A 32 -20.10 -6.41 11.36
CA ASN A 32 -19.96 -6.92 12.73
C ASN A 32 -21.29 -6.95 13.47
N GLU A 33 -22.40 -6.85 12.74
CA GLU A 33 -23.73 -6.98 13.30
C GLU A 33 -24.21 -8.43 13.27
N GLY A 34 -25.08 -8.80 14.21
CA GLY A 34 -25.74 -10.10 14.22
C GLY A 34 -26.83 -10.20 13.15
N LYS A 35 -27.13 -11.42 12.69
CA LYS A 35 -28.13 -11.69 11.64
C LYS A 35 -29.50 -11.07 11.91
N GLU A 36 -29.90 -10.96 13.17
CA GLU A 36 -31.16 -10.32 13.60
C GLU A 36 -31.26 -8.86 13.16
N ARG A 37 -30.17 -8.09 13.24
CA ARG A 37 -30.14 -6.69 12.79
C ARG A 37 -30.09 -6.55 11.27
N LEU A 38 -29.66 -7.61 10.60
CA LEU A 38 -29.57 -7.67 9.15
C LEU A 38 -30.86 -8.18 8.51
N ALA A 39 -31.93 -8.38 9.29
CA ALA A 39 -33.22 -8.82 8.82
C ALA A 39 -33.69 -7.96 7.63
N SER A 40 -34.16 -8.62 6.58
CA SER A 40 -34.65 -7.99 5.34
C SER A 40 -33.59 -7.20 4.54
N THR A 41 -32.29 -7.36 4.84
CA THR A 41 -31.21 -6.76 4.06
C THR A 41 -30.58 -7.78 3.08
N ASN A 42 -29.97 -7.28 2.01
CA ASN A 42 -29.15 -8.13 1.12
C ASN A 42 -27.85 -8.61 1.81
N ALA A 43 -27.43 -7.98 2.92
CA ALA A 43 -26.29 -8.45 3.70
C ALA A 43 -26.58 -9.81 4.34
N LEU A 44 -27.80 -10.01 4.87
CA LEU A 44 -28.23 -11.30 5.41
C LEU A 44 -28.22 -12.39 4.31
N LYS A 45 -28.78 -12.09 3.14
CA LYS A 45 -28.78 -13.02 2.00
C LYS A 45 -27.37 -13.44 1.58
N TYR A 46 -26.42 -12.50 1.59
CA TYR A 46 -25.01 -12.79 1.26
C TYR A 46 -24.36 -13.70 2.32
N ILE A 47 -24.68 -13.48 3.60
CA ILE A 47 -24.22 -14.34 4.69
C ILE A 47 -24.79 -15.75 4.56
N GLU A 48 -26.10 -15.88 4.33
CA GLU A 48 -26.78 -17.17 4.16
C GLU A 48 -26.23 -17.95 2.96
N TRP A 49 -26.04 -17.27 1.82
CA TRP A 49 -25.35 -17.85 0.67
C TRP A 49 -23.96 -18.36 1.04
N GLY A 50 -23.20 -17.59 1.82
CA GLY A 50 -21.88 -17.95 2.33
C GLY A 50 -21.88 -19.16 3.28
N GLU A 51 -22.96 -19.34 4.06
CA GLU A 51 -23.13 -20.48 4.96
C GLU A 51 -23.37 -21.80 4.22
N GLU A 52 -23.93 -21.74 3.01
CA GLU A 52 -24.12 -22.88 2.11
C GLU A 52 -22.84 -23.29 1.37
N GLN A 53 -21.83 -22.41 1.31
CA GLN A 53 -20.60 -22.68 0.58
C GLN A 53 -19.69 -23.65 1.33
N VAL A 54 -18.97 -24.48 0.57
CA VAL A 54 -18.03 -25.48 1.09
C VAL A 54 -16.60 -25.28 0.59
N THR A 55 -15.65 -25.78 1.35
CA THR A 55 -14.23 -25.77 1.02
C THR A 55 -13.94 -26.71 -0.17
N LYS A 56 -13.07 -26.28 -1.09
CA LYS A 56 -12.73 -27.07 -2.30
C LYS A 56 -11.66 -28.14 -2.08
N GLY A 57 -11.04 -28.18 -0.91
CA GLY A 57 -9.86 -29.00 -0.65
C GLY A 57 -8.59 -28.39 -1.24
N ARG A 58 -7.64 -28.00 -0.37
CA ARG A 58 -6.29 -27.52 -0.73
C ARG A 58 -5.31 -28.02 0.33
N GLN A 59 -4.01 -27.81 0.16
CA GLN A 59 -3.00 -28.25 1.15
C GLN A 59 -3.43 -27.88 2.57
N LYS A 60 -3.58 -28.91 3.43
CA LYS A 60 -4.01 -28.84 4.84
C LYS A 60 -5.48 -28.43 5.11
N GLN A 61 -6.33 -28.31 4.09
CA GLN A 61 -7.75 -27.98 4.23
C GLN A 61 -8.62 -29.12 3.69
N LYS A 62 -9.42 -29.75 4.56
CA LYS A 62 -10.39 -30.79 4.18
C LYS A 62 -11.42 -30.21 3.21
N GLN A 63 -11.80 -30.99 2.18
CA GLN A 63 -12.87 -30.64 1.25
C GLN A 63 -14.26 -30.84 1.89
N GLY A 64 -15.24 -30.04 1.48
CA GLY A 64 -16.64 -30.22 1.88
C GLY A 64 -17.00 -29.65 3.25
N VAL A 65 -16.09 -28.94 3.92
CA VAL A 65 -16.39 -28.25 5.18
C VAL A 65 -17.14 -26.96 4.85
N LYS A 66 -18.22 -26.63 5.56
CA LYS A 66 -18.91 -25.35 5.32
C LYS A 66 -18.00 -24.19 5.73
N TRP A 67 -18.03 -23.07 4.99
CA TRP A 67 -17.13 -21.94 5.26
C TRP A 67 -17.21 -21.43 6.70
N HIS A 68 -18.42 -21.35 7.25
CA HIS A 68 -18.68 -20.92 8.62
C HIS A 68 -18.23 -21.92 9.71
N GLU A 69 -17.92 -23.16 9.33
CA GLU A 69 -17.44 -24.23 10.24
C GLU A 69 -15.90 -24.40 10.15
N THR A 70 -15.21 -23.57 9.36
CA THR A 70 -13.75 -23.69 9.19
C THR A 70 -12.97 -23.20 10.40
N ALA A 71 -11.81 -23.81 10.65
CA ALA A 71 -10.94 -23.43 11.77
C ALA A 71 -10.42 -21.98 11.71
N SER A 72 -10.37 -21.36 10.52
CA SER A 72 -9.91 -19.97 10.36
C SER A 72 -10.91 -18.92 10.85
N VAL A 73 -12.19 -19.30 11.03
CA VAL A 73 -13.25 -18.39 11.49
C VAL A 73 -13.85 -18.77 12.83
N SER A 74 -13.46 -19.93 13.40
CA SER A 74 -14.03 -20.46 14.65
C SER A 74 -13.86 -19.53 15.86
N GLY A 75 -12.82 -18.69 15.88
CA GLY A 75 -12.58 -17.71 16.93
C GLY A 75 -13.33 -16.38 16.77
N ARG A 76 -14.12 -16.20 15.70
CA ARG A 76 -14.83 -14.95 15.44
C ARG A 76 -16.21 -14.96 16.09
N ARG A 77 -16.64 -13.81 16.64
CA ARG A 77 -18.01 -13.61 17.14
C ARG A 77 -19.07 -13.91 16.08
N HIS A 78 -18.82 -13.43 14.86
CA HIS A 78 -19.58 -13.75 13.66
C HIS A 78 -18.58 -14.28 12.63
N TRP A 79 -18.83 -15.46 12.04
CA TRP A 79 -17.86 -16.11 11.15
C TRP A 79 -17.49 -15.22 9.94
N TYR A 80 -18.45 -14.45 9.44
CA TYR A 80 -18.32 -13.46 8.35
C TYR A 80 -17.72 -12.12 8.81
N GLY A 81 -17.58 -11.92 10.12
CA GLY A 81 -17.14 -10.66 10.70
C GLY A 81 -15.69 -10.34 10.36
N ILE A 82 -15.48 -9.14 9.82
CA ILE A 82 -14.16 -8.52 9.64
C ILE A 82 -14.21 -7.20 10.39
N GLN A 83 -13.24 -6.94 11.24
CA GLN A 83 -13.13 -5.67 11.95
C GLN A 83 -11.74 -5.07 11.71
N PRO A 84 -11.61 -4.10 10.79
CA PRO A 84 -10.43 -3.26 10.75
C PRO A 84 -10.30 -2.56 12.12
N LYS A 85 -9.15 -2.69 12.79
CA LYS A 85 -8.89 -1.98 14.05
C LYS A 85 -8.88 -0.46 13.83
N SER A 86 -8.34 -0.05 12.69
CA SER A 86 -8.35 1.31 12.16
C SER A 86 -8.10 1.24 10.65
N TYR A 87 -8.50 2.28 9.92
CA TYR A 87 -8.06 2.46 8.54
C TYR A 87 -6.60 2.93 8.53
N ALA A 88 -5.80 2.38 7.63
CA ALA A 88 -4.42 2.80 7.44
C ALA A 88 -4.34 4.22 6.86
N ASP A 89 -3.26 4.93 7.16
CA ASP A 89 -2.97 6.24 6.58
C ASP A 89 -2.39 6.13 5.18
N PHE A 90 -1.67 5.04 4.91
CA PHE A 90 -1.09 4.70 3.61
C PHE A 90 -0.93 3.19 3.49
N PHE A 91 -0.64 2.73 2.27
CA PHE A 91 -0.41 1.33 1.93
C PHE A 91 0.84 1.20 1.07
N CYS A 92 1.61 0.15 1.29
CA CYS A 92 2.73 -0.21 0.43
C CYS A 92 2.71 -1.70 0.11
N ASN A 93 3.38 -2.09 -0.98
CA ASN A 93 3.45 -3.49 -1.35
C ASN A 93 4.30 -4.26 -0.34
N ARG A 94 3.93 -5.51 -0.08
CA ARG A 94 4.82 -6.47 0.59
C ARG A 94 6.04 -6.82 -0.28
N PHE A 95 5.85 -6.74 -1.60
CA PHE A 95 6.79 -7.12 -2.64
C PHE A 95 7.01 -5.97 -3.61
N PHE A 96 8.24 -5.46 -3.68
CA PHE A 96 8.63 -4.39 -4.60
C PHE A 96 9.40 -4.99 -5.77
N HIS A 97 8.89 -4.79 -6.98
CA HIS A 97 9.58 -5.18 -8.20
C HIS A 97 10.33 -3.97 -8.77
N ASP A 98 9.79 -3.31 -9.80
CA ASP A 98 10.37 -2.15 -10.49
C ASP A 98 9.85 -0.79 -10.00
N LYS A 99 8.81 -0.78 -9.15
CA LYS A 99 8.16 0.42 -8.64
C LYS A 99 8.21 0.45 -7.11
N TYR A 100 8.54 1.60 -6.55
CA TYR A 100 8.53 1.87 -5.10
C TYR A 100 7.54 2.97 -4.80
N PHE A 101 6.39 2.59 -4.24
CA PHE A 101 5.31 3.54 -4.03
C PHE A 101 4.54 3.26 -2.75
N TYR A 102 3.97 4.34 -2.22
CA TYR A 102 3.13 4.36 -1.04
C TYR A 102 1.83 5.06 -1.41
N VAL A 103 0.76 4.27 -1.58
CA VAL A 103 -0.55 4.80 -1.95
C VAL A 103 -1.36 5.19 -0.72
N PHE A 104 -2.37 6.02 -0.90
CA PHE A 104 -3.27 6.43 0.17
C PHE A 104 -4.69 6.61 -0.37
N GLY A 105 -5.68 6.48 0.50
CA GLY A 105 -7.09 6.58 0.14
C GLY A 105 -7.97 6.52 1.38
N LYS A 106 -9.22 6.98 1.26
CA LYS A 106 -10.17 6.96 2.39
C LYS A 106 -10.95 5.66 2.41
N ASN A 107 -11.19 5.09 3.59
CA ASN A 107 -12.01 3.89 3.78
C ASN A 107 -11.54 2.66 2.98
N LEU A 108 -10.24 2.61 2.64
CA LEU A 108 -9.63 1.52 1.88
C LEU A 108 -9.21 0.39 2.82
N VAL A 109 -9.42 -0.85 2.39
CA VAL A 109 -9.01 -2.06 3.09
C VAL A 109 -7.97 -2.77 2.23
N ASP A 110 -6.94 -3.33 2.82
CA ASP A 110 -5.87 -4.04 2.13
C ASP A 110 -6.05 -5.57 2.15
N ASP A 111 -5.64 -6.21 1.06
CA ASP A 111 -5.30 -7.63 1.02
C ASP A 111 -3.88 -7.86 1.57
N GLN A 112 -3.55 -9.10 1.95
CA GLN A 112 -2.23 -9.53 2.43
C GLN A 112 -1.03 -9.22 1.49
N THR A 113 -1.32 -8.83 0.25
CA THR A 113 -0.32 -8.36 -0.73
C THR A 113 0.25 -6.98 -0.36
N PHE A 114 -0.46 -6.22 0.48
CA PHE A 114 -0.05 -4.92 0.98
C PHE A 114 0.20 -4.94 2.48
N TYR A 115 0.85 -3.89 2.96
CA TYR A 115 0.87 -3.50 4.35
C TYR A 115 0.19 -2.12 4.49
N GLY A 116 -0.85 -2.04 5.32
CA GLY A 116 -1.40 -0.78 5.80
C GLY A 116 -0.56 -0.19 6.94
N GLY A 117 -0.06 1.03 6.76
CA GLY A 117 0.71 1.77 7.77
C GLY A 117 -0.08 2.90 8.41
N THR A 118 0.13 3.14 9.70
CA THR A 118 -0.43 4.29 10.44
C THR A 118 0.69 5.15 11.00
N PHE A 119 0.52 6.46 10.97
CA PHE A 119 1.49 7.36 11.59
C PHE A 119 1.22 7.52 13.10
N ASN A 120 2.30 7.77 13.85
CA ASN A 120 2.20 8.21 15.23
C ASN A 120 1.34 9.47 15.34
N SER A 121 0.62 9.62 16.45
CA SER A 121 -0.30 10.74 16.71
C SER A 121 0.37 12.13 16.68
N ASN A 122 1.70 12.18 16.84
CA ASN A 122 2.48 13.41 16.74
C ASN A 122 2.75 13.88 15.30
N VAL A 123 2.51 13.03 14.29
CA VAL A 123 2.59 13.40 12.87
C VAL A 123 1.30 14.11 12.48
N LYS A 124 1.32 15.45 12.50
CA LYS A 124 0.14 16.28 12.19
C LYS A 124 -0.16 16.34 10.69
N ASN A 125 0.87 16.41 9.84
CA ASN A 125 0.71 16.52 8.40
C ASN A 125 0.99 15.16 7.73
N LYS A 126 -0.01 14.28 7.76
CA LYS A 126 0.08 12.93 7.18
C LYS A 126 0.36 12.95 5.68
N LEU A 127 -0.25 13.89 4.94
CA LEU A 127 -0.01 14.04 3.49
C LEU A 127 1.45 14.36 3.20
N LEU A 128 2.09 15.25 3.97
CA LEU A 128 3.51 15.54 3.81
C LEU A 128 4.37 14.31 4.09
N GLN A 129 4.04 13.53 5.13
CA GLN A 129 4.78 12.31 5.43
C GLN A 129 4.66 11.28 4.29
N ILE A 130 3.47 11.12 3.71
CA ILE A 130 3.25 10.26 2.53
C ILE A 130 4.00 10.78 1.31
N ALA A 131 4.04 12.10 1.11
CA ALA A 131 4.83 12.71 0.05
C ALA A 131 6.31 12.37 0.21
N LEU A 132 6.88 12.50 1.42
CA LEU A 132 8.27 12.15 1.70
C LEU A 132 8.58 10.66 1.46
N LEU A 133 7.64 9.76 1.79
CA LEU A 133 7.77 8.33 1.48
C LEU A 133 7.88 8.05 -0.03
N ASN A 134 7.18 8.84 -0.85
CA ASN A 134 7.20 8.73 -2.32
C ASN A 134 8.30 9.56 -3.00
N SER A 135 9.16 10.24 -2.24
CA SER A 135 10.33 10.97 -2.77
C SER A 135 11.41 10.02 -3.27
N SER A 136 12.37 10.52 -4.05
CA SER A 136 13.52 9.72 -4.49
C SER A 136 14.34 9.20 -3.29
N ILE A 137 14.41 9.95 -2.19
CA ILE A 137 15.06 9.51 -0.94
C ILE A 137 14.27 8.35 -0.31
N GLY A 138 12.93 8.44 -0.25
CA GLY A 138 12.08 7.36 0.27
C GLY A 138 12.18 6.08 -0.57
N GLN A 139 12.17 6.23 -1.89
CA GLN A 139 12.38 5.10 -2.81
C GLN A 139 13.78 4.50 -2.69
N PHE A 140 14.80 5.34 -2.45
CA PHE A 140 16.15 4.87 -2.20
C PHE A 140 16.23 4.00 -0.95
N MET A 141 15.68 4.44 0.18
CA MET A 141 15.63 3.63 1.39
C MET A 141 14.89 2.31 1.15
N SER A 142 13.76 2.36 0.43
CA SER A 142 12.97 1.18 0.07
C SER A 142 13.72 0.21 -0.85
N SER A 143 14.60 0.72 -1.71
CA SER A 143 15.41 -0.10 -2.62
C SER A 143 16.59 -0.80 -1.93
N LEU A 144 17.07 -0.23 -0.81
CA LEU A 144 18.25 -0.72 -0.09
C LEU A 144 17.91 -1.73 1.01
N CYS A 145 16.81 -1.53 1.74
CA CYS A 145 16.54 -2.28 2.97
C CYS A 145 15.76 -3.60 2.75
N GLY A 146 15.40 -3.92 1.50
CA GLY A 146 14.56 -5.07 1.18
C GLY A 146 15.35 -6.38 1.10
N ARG A 147 14.70 -7.50 1.46
CA ARG A 147 15.28 -8.83 1.28
C ARG A 147 15.31 -9.20 -0.19
N THR A 148 16.43 -9.76 -0.64
CA THR A 148 16.58 -10.32 -1.99
C THR A 148 16.49 -11.85 -1.96
N GLY A 149 16.40 -12.49 -3.13
CA GLY A 149 16.52 -13.95 -3.25
C GLY A 149 15.22 -14.74 -3.38
N LEU A 150 14.08 -14.08 -3.68
CA LEU A 150 12.78 -14.74 -3.87
C LEU A 150 12.43 -15.10 -5.32
N GLY A 151 13.40 -14.97 -6.23
CA GLY A 151 13.15 -15.07 -7.68
C GLY A 151 12.55 -13.78 -8.26
N GLU A 152 12.48 -13.72 -9.60
CA GLU A 152 11.96 -12.61 -10.41
C GLU A 152 12.55 -11.23 -10.08
N GLY A 153 13.65 -11.22 -9.33
CA GLY A 153 14.28 -10.01 -8.88
C GLY A 153 13.33 -9.16 -8.05
N VAL A 154 12.48 -9.72 -7.19
CA VAL A 154 11.60 -9.00 -6.25
C VAL A 154 12.30 -8.73 -4.91
N LEU A 155 11.99 -7.58 -4.28
CA LEU A 155 12.36 -7.25 -2.91
C LEU A 155 11.17 -7.53 -1.99
N GLN A 156 11.39 -8.27 -0.92
CA GLN A 156 10.38 -8.51 0.10
C GLN A 156 10.72 -7.80 1.39
N TYR A 157 9.67 -7.34 2.08
CA TYR A 157 9.73 -6.88 3.45
C TYR A 157 8.87 -7.77 4.35
N ALA A 158 9.38 -8.14 5.51
CA ALA A 158 8.53 -8.48 6.65
C ALA A 158 7.93 -7.21 7.26
N VAL A 159 6.80 -7.34 7.98
CA VAL A 159 6.12 -6.20 8.61
C VAL A 159 7.07 -5.40 9.50
N TYR A 160 7.81 -6.07 10.38
CA TYR A 160 8.74 -5.40 11.30
C TYR A 160 9.91 -4.69 10.60
N GLU A 161 10.31 -5.14 9.41
CA GLU A 161 11.35 -4.46 8.62
C GLU A 161 10.79 -3.19 8.00
N MET A 162 9.58 -3.26 7.44
CA MET A 162 8.87 -2.10 6.91
C MET A 162 8.60 -1.06 8.02
N GLU A 163 8.25 -1.49 9.23
CA GLU A 163 8.11 -0.60 10.40
C GLU A 163 9.42 0.10 10.77
N SER A 164 10.56 -0.56 10.55
CA SER A 164 11.90 -0.02 10.84
C SER A 164 12.53 0.76 9.69
N LEU A 165 11.84 0.90 8.54
CA LEU A 165 12.38 1.57 7.36
C LEU A 165 12.76 3.02 7.72
N PRO A 166 14.02 3.45 7.50
CA PRO A 166 14.40 4.82 7.77
C PRO A 166 13.70 5.77 6.78
N VAL A 167 13.07 6.81 7.31
CA VAL A 167 12.30 7.79 6.53
C VAL A 167 12.60 9.21 7.00
N ILE A 168 12.40 10.18 6.11
CA ILE A 168 12.49 11.59 6.46
C ILE A 168 11.30 11.93 7.37
N ASP A 169 11.58 12.53 8.52
CA ASP A 169 10.55 12.99 9.43
C ASP A 169 9.95 14.32 8.95
N SER A 170 8.65 14.31 8.63
CA SER A 170 7.90 15.47 8.17
C SER A 170 7.94 16.67 9.14
N ARG A 171 8.20 16.45 10.43
CA ARG A 171 8.33 17.51 11.43
C ARG A 171 9.57 18.37 11.24
N ASN A 172 10.56 17.87 10.52
CA ASN A 172 11.80 18.59 10.20
C ASN A 172 11.70 19.44 8.93
N ILE A 173 10.57 19.38 8.21
CA ILE A 173 10.36 20.15 7.00
C ILE A 173 9.83 21.56 7.35
N PRO A 174 10.50 22.65 6.95
CA PRO A 174 10.03 24.00 7.21
C PRO A 174 8.64 24.24 6.61
N SER A 175 7.76 24.93 7.34
CA SER A 175 6.35 25.13 6.97
C SER A 175 6.17 25.76 5.58
N LYS A 176 7.11 26.60 5.14
CA LYS A 176 7.10 27.19 3.78
C LYS A 176 7.17 26.11 2.69
N TYR A 177 8.01 25.09 2.85
CA TYR A 177 8.15 23.99 1.90
C TYR A 177 7.04 22.96 2.07
N ALA A 178 6.60 22.69 3.30
CA ALA A 178 5.57 21.71 3.60
C ALA A 178 4.30 21.90 2.75
N ARG A 179 3.83 23.14 2.60
CA ARG A 179 2.65 23.46 1.79
C ARG A 179 2.87 23.21 0.31
N GLU A 180 4.01 23.64 -0.22
CA GLU A 180 4.36 23.49 -1.64
C GLU A 180 4.59 22.02 -2.01
N ILE A 181 5.28 21.25 -1.16
CA ILE A 181 5.48 19.81 -1.34
C ILE A 181 4.14 19.08 -1.39
N CYS A 182 3.23 19.35 -0.46
CA CYS A 182 1.90 18.72 -0.49
C CYS A 182 1.13 19.07 -1.77
N LYS A 183 1.22 20.31 -2.25
CA LYS A 183 0.55 20.76 -3.48
C LYS A 183 1.08 20.03 -4.71
N GLU A 184 2.39 20.02 -4.91
CA GLU A 184 2.99 19.32 -6.06
C GLU A 184 2.81 17.80 -5.96
N PHE A 185 2.89 17.25 -4.75
CA PHE A 185 2.64 15.82 -4.53
C PHE A 185 1.20 15.44 -4.88
N LEU A 186 0.20 16.26 -4.56
CA LEU A 186 -1.18 15.98 -4.96
C LEU A 186 -1.33 15.92 -6.49
N GLN A 187 -0.66 16.80 -7.23
CA GLN A 187 -0.65 16.77 -8.69
C GLN A 187 0.06 15.53 -9.24
N PHE A 188 1.20 15.15 -8.66
CA PHE A 188 1.91 13.93 -9.04
C PHE A 188 1.10 12.67 -8.68
N SER A 189 0.40 12.69 -7.55
CA SER A 189 -0.32 11.54 -6.99
C SER A 189 -1.50 11.05 -7.81
N SER A 190 -1.95 11.83 -8.82
CA SER A 190 -2.99 11.42 -9.75
C SER A 190 -2.48 10.53 -10.89
N GLN A 191 -1.16 10.33 -11.01
CA GLN A 191 -0.56 9.47 -12.03
C GLN A 191 -0.36 8.04 -11.49
N GLU A 192 -0.29 7.06 -12.40
CA GLU A 192 0.12 5.70 -12.03
C GLU A 192 1.51 5.69 -11.36
N PRO A 193 1.78 4.78 -10.42
CA PRO A 193 3.11 4.57 -9.90
C PRO A 193 4.14 4.32 -11.01
N VAL A 194 5.20 5.11 -10.97
CA VAL A 194 6.24 5.20 -12.02
C VAL A 194 7.35 4.21 -11.69
N LYS A 195 7.97 3.61 -12.71
CA LYS A 195 9.12 2.73 -12.50
C LYS A 195 10.34 3.51 -12.08
N ALA A 196 11.22 2.83 -11.35
CA ALA A 196 12.48 3.37 -10.84
C ALA A 196 13.33 4.06 -11.92
N ASP A 197 13.41 3.48 -13.11
CA ASP A 197 14.21 3.95 -14.25
C ASP A 197 13.51 5.05 -15.08
N GLU A 198 12.20 5.23 -14.91
CA GLU A 198 11.40 6.24 -15.61
C GLU A 198 11.24 7.53 -14.78
N LEU A 199 11.55 7.52 -13.48
CA LEU A 199 11.32 8.66 -12.57
C LEU A 199 12.09 9.93 -12.94
N ALA A 200 13.34 9.80 -13.37
CA ALA A 200 14.16 10.96 -13.75
C ALA A 200 13.56 11.74 -14.93
N ALA A 201 12.83 11.04 -15.82
CA ALA A 201 12.14 11.64 -16.95
C ALA A 201 10.74 12.18 -16.60
N ASN A 202 10.19 11.85 -15.43
CA ASN A 202 8.85 12.29 -15.03
C ASN A 202 8.87 13.74 -14.50
N GLU A 203 8.35 14.68 -15.28
CA GLU A 203 8.35 16.11 -14.93
C GLU A 203 7.59 16.44 -13.64
N ALA A 204 6.44 15.81 -13.40
CA ALA A 204 5.63 16.07 -12.21
C ALA A 204 6.35 15.59 -10.95
N PHE A 205 6.94 14.40 -11.02
CA PHE A 205 7.81 13.89 -9.97
C PHE A 205 9.01 14.82 -9.74
N ASN A 206 9.67 15.29 -10.81
CA ASN A 206 10.82 16.19 -10.71
C ASN A 206 10.48 17.50 -9.99
N ARG A 207 9.34 18.14 -10.30
CA ARG A 207 8.89 19.35 -9.59
C ARG A 207 8.68 19.11 -8.10
N PHE A 208 7.96 18.04 -7.77
CA PHE A 208 7.68 17.64 -6.40
C PHE A 208 8.96 17.31 -5.62
N ASP A 209 9.83 16.46 -6.18
CA ASP A 209 11.00 15.93 -5.49
C ASP A 209 12.07 17.02 -5.30
N ASN A 210 12.25 17.93 -6.26
CA ASN A 210 13.17 19.07 -6.12
C ASN A 210 12.84 19.96 -4.90
N LEU A 211 11.56 20.13 -4.54
CA LEU A 211 11.17 20.89 -3.36
C LEU A 211 11.65 20.23 -2.06
N ILE A 212 11.66 18.90 -2.02
CA ILE A 212 12.16 18.14 -0.87
C ILE A 212 13.66 18.38 -0.70
N TYR A 213 14.45 18.28 -1.77
CA TYR A 213 15.90 18.52 -1.70
C TYR A 213 16.22 19.96 -1.28
N LYS A 214 15.50 20.95 -1.82
CA LYS A 214 15.60 22.35 -1.38
C LYS A 214 15.28 22.50 0.10
N SER A 215 14.24 21.82 0.59
CA SER A 215 13.85 21.88 2.00
C SER A 215 14.90 21.28 2.95
N LEU A 216 15.63 20.26 2.48
CA LEU A 216 16.72 19.60 3.19
C LEU A 216 18.09 20.24 2.96
N LYS A 217 18.17 21.28 2.14
CA LYS A 217 19.43 21.92 1.71
C LYS A 217 20.40 20.94 1.02
N LEU A 218 19.85 19.99 0.28
CA LEU A 218 20.62 19.05 -0.54
C LEU A 218 20.70 19.56 -1.99
N SER A 219 21.79 19.22 -2.67
CA SER A 219 22.04 19.64 -4.06
C SER A 219 21.21 18.83 -5.06
N ASN A 220 21.01 19.38 -6.26
CA ASN A 220 20.40 18.65 -7.36
C ASN A 220 21.30 17.48 -7.83
N ASP A 221 22.63 17.62 -7.76
CA ASP A 221 23.55 16.54 -8.11
C ASP A 221 23.34 15.32 -7.19
N THR A 222 23.12 15.55 -5.89
CA THR A 222 22.76 14.49 -4.93
C THR A 222 21.46 13.80 -5.34
N ARG A 223 20.47 14.57 -5.82
CA ARG A 223 19.19 14.04 -6.28
C ARG A 223 19.34 13.15 -7.50
N GLU A 224 20.08 13.61 -8.51
CA GLU A 224 20.34 12.85 -9.73
C GLU A 224 21.13 11.58 -9.43
N LEU A 225 22.11 11.65 -8.53
CA LEU A 225 22.85 10.50 -8.06
C LEU A 225 21.94 9.46 -7.40
N ILE A 226 21.03 9.89 -6.52
CA ILE A 226 20.07 9.00 -5.85
C ILE A 226 19.16 8.32 -6.87
N LEU A 227 18.58 9.06 -7.81
CA LEU A 227 17.71 8.50 -8.85
C LEU A 227 18.45 7.48 -9.72
N SER A 228 19.67 7.79 -10.13
CA SER A 228 20.53 6.87 -10.89
C SER A 228 20.81 5.58 -10.10
N HIS A 229 21.08 5.68 -8.79
CA HIS A 229 21.29 4.51 -7.94
C HIS A 229 20.04 3.64 -7.82
N VAL A 230 18.87 4.24 -7.59
CA VAL A 230 17.59 3.50 -7.48
C VAL A 230 17.29 2.75 -8.78
N ALA A 231 17.49 3.38 -9.93
CA ALA A 231 17.35 2.73 -11.23
C ALA A 231 18.37 1.59 -11.40
N SER A 232 19.65 1.86 -11.10
CA SER A 232 20.74 0.89 -11.27
C SER A 232 20.56 -0.37 -10.41
N ILE A 233 20.25 -0.22 -9.12
CA ILE A 233 20.08 -1.37 -8.21
C ILE A 233 18.85 -2.20 -8.58
N THR A 234 17.78 -1.53 -9.02
CA THR A 234 16.55 -2.18 -9.48
C THR A 234 16.82 -3.01 -10.74
N ASN A 235 17.44 -2.41 -11.75
CA ASN A 235 17.74 -3.09 -13.01
C ASN A 235 18.71 -4.25 -12.81
N LYS A 236 19.77 -4.09 -12.00
CA LYS A 236 20.69 -5.18 -11.67
C LYS A 236 19.96 -6.39 -11.08
N ARG A 237 19.01 -6.17 -10.18
CA ARG A 237 18.24 -7.24 -9.53
C ARG A 237 17.31 -7.94 -10.52
N ILE A 238 16.59 -7.19 -11.36
CA ILE A 238 15.67 -7.73 -12.37
C ILE A 238 16.44 -8.53 -13.43
N THR A 239 17.50 -7.95 -14.01
CA THR A 239 18.33 -8.61 -15.01
C THR A 239 18.98 -9.88 -14.46
N LYS A 240 19.48 -9.85 -13.21
CA LYS A 240 20.04 -11.04 -12.58
C LYS A 240 19.02 -12.18 -12.51
N ALA A 241 17.75 -11.89 -12.24
CA ALA A 241 16.72 -12.91 -12.14
C ALA A 241 16.23 -13.45 -13.49
N GLN A 242 16.39 -12.68 -14.58
CA GLN A 242 16.09 -13.16 -15.94
C GLN A 242 17.17 -14.12 -16.48
N ASN A 243 18.37 -14.06 -15.91
CA ASN A 243 19.53 -14.85 -16.32
C ASN A 243 19.78 -16.10 -15.45
N VAL A 244 18.83 -16.45 -14.57
CA VAL A 244 18.83 -17.62 -13.69
C VAL A 244 17.69 -18.54 -14.09
#